data_AF-A0A151RGD2-F1
#
_entry.id   AF-A0A151RGD2-F1
#
_cell.length_a   1.000
_cell.length_b   1.000
_cell.length_c   1.000
_cell.angle_alpha   90.00
_cell.angle_beta   90.00
_cell.angle_gamma   90.00
#
_symmetry.space_group_name_H-M   'P 1'
#
loop_
_entity.id
_entity.type
_entity.pdbx_description
1 polymer ?
#
loop_
_entity_poly.entity_id
_entity_poly.type
_entity_poly.pdbx_seq_one_letter_code
_entity_poly.pdbx_strand_id
1 'polypeptide(L)'
;MILSQKLVDHGCRVIFVNSDFNHKRMMSSMVEQQHSLDESLLKLVSIPDGLGPDDDERNEPGKLLDAVFSTMPRTLEKLIEDIHMKGDHKIGFIVADLAMVWAFEVASKMAFLA
;
A
#
# COMPACT_ATOMS: atom_id res chain seq x y z
N MET A 1 10.16 -4.85 -2.78
CA MET A 1 9.42 -4.30 -3.94
C MET A 1 9.65 -5.05 -5.26
N ILE A 2 10.30 -6.22 -5.26
CA ILE A 2 10.68 -6.94 -6.51
C ILE A 2 9.47 -7.26 -7.38
N LEU A 3 8.35 -7.72 -6.80
CA LEU A 3 7.13 -8.02 -7.55
C LEU A 3 6.58 -6.79 -8.27
N SER A 4 6.47 -5.66 -7.58
CA SER A 4 6.02 -4.38 -8.16
C SER A 4 6.91 -3.96 -9.33
N GLN A 5 8.24 -4.09 -9.18
CA GLN A 5 9.17 -3.78 -10.26
C GLN A 5 8.95 -4.70 -11.47
N LYS A 6 8.78 -6.00 -11.24
CA LYS A 6 8.49 -6.95 -12.32
C LYS A 6 7.18 -6.66 -13.06
N LEU A 7 6.14 -6.25 -12.34
CA LEU A 7 4.88 -5.83 -12.95
C LEU A 7 5.09 -4.60 -13.84
N VAL A 8 5.87 -3.62 -13.38
CA VAL A 8 6.24 -2.42 -14.15
C VAL A 8 7.06 -2.77 -15.38
N ASP A 9 8.05 -3.65 -15.26
CA ASP A 9 8.85 -4.16 -16.39
C ASP A 9 7.97 -4.83 -17.47
N HIS A 10 6.81 -5.35 -17.08
CA HIS A 10 5.79 -5.94 -17.97
C HIS A 10 4.66 -4.97 -18.35
N GLY A 11 4.83 -3.65 -18.13
CA GLY A 11 3.92 -2.60 -18.58
C GLY A 11 2.72 -2.33 -17.68
N CYS A 12 2.70 -2.89 -16.47
CA CYS A 12 1.65 -2.56 -15.49
C CYS A 12 1.97 -1.25 -14.78
N ARG A 13 0.98 -0.37 -14.66
CA ARG A 13 1.02 0.73 -13.69
C ARG A 13 0.73 0.17 -12.30
N VAL A 14 1.63 0.43 -11.36
CA VAL A 14 1.57 -0.10 -10.00
C VAL A 14 1.50 1.04 -8.99
N ILE A 15 0.54 0.95 -8.09
CA ILE A 15 0.50 1.76 -6.88
C ILE A 15 0.87 0.84 -5.73
N PHE A 16 2.07 1.04 -5.17
CA PHE A 16 2.58 0.25 -4.05
C PHE A 16 2.24 0.98 -2.75
N VAL A 17 1.32 0.38 -1.97
CA VAL A 17 0.83 0.95 -0.72
C VAL A 17 1.51 0.28 0.46
N ASN A 18 2.06 1.08 1.37
CA ASN A 18 2.69 0.64 2.62
C ASN A 18 2.09 1.39 3.82
N SER A 19 2.38 0.94 5.04
CA SER A 19 2.19 1.81 6.20
C SER A 19 3.15 3.00 6.18
N ASP A 20 2.79 4.11 6.80
CA ASP A 20 3.66 5.29 6.93
C ASP A 20 5.04 4.92 7.53
N PHE A 21 5.04 4.04 8.54
CA PHE A 21 6.27 3.54 9.15
C PHE A 21 7.16 2.79 8.16
N ASN A 22 6.60 1.82 7.43
CA ASN A 22 7.34 1.02 6.45
C ASN A 22 7.79 1.86 5.25
N HIS A 23 6.94 2.79 4.81
CA HIS A 23 7.26 3.72 3.73
C HIS A 23 8.45 4.61 4.10
N LYS A 24 8.46 5.19 5.31
CA LYS A 24 9.59 6.01 5.78
C LYS A 24 10.90 5.21 5.80
N ARG A 25 10.90 4.00 6.39
CA ARG A 25 12.09 3.12 6.41
C ARG A 25 12.57 2.80 5.00
N MET A 26 11.65 2.44 4.11
CA MET A 26 11.96 2.10 2.72
C MET A 26 12.57 3.30 1.97
N MET A 27 11.98 4.48 2.09
CA MET A 27 12.48 5.71 1.46
C MET A 27 13.87 6.09 1.99
N SER A 28 14.11 5.94 3.29
CA SER A 28 15.44 6.18 3.87
C SER A 28 16.52 5.23 3.33
N SER A 29 16.17 4.01 2.92
CA SER A 29 17.11 3.06 2.30
C SER A 29 17.23 3.21 0.78
N MET A 30 16.25 3.85 0.12
CA MET A 30 16.18 3.98 -1.34
C MET A 30 16.91 5.21 -1.91
N VAL A 31 17.54 6.03 -1.06
CA VAL A 31 18.25 7.27 -1.44
C VAL A 31 19.31 7.06 -2.53
N GLU A 32 19.80 5.83 -2.74
CA GLU A 32 20.79 5.49 -3.78
C GLU A 32 20.19 4.84 -5.06
N GLN A 33 18.92 4.43 -5.07
CA GLN A 33 18.29 3.67 -6.18
C GLN A 33 17.23 4.46 -6.98
N GLN A 34 16.96 5.71 -6.60
CA GLN A 34 15.94 6.58 -7.21
C GLN A 34 16.13 6.81 -8.72
N HIS A 35 17.34 6.65 -9.25
CA HIS A 35 17.59 6.82 -10.69
C HIS A 35 16.97 5.73 -11.59
N SER A 36 16.42 4.66 -11.02
CA SER A 36 15.91 3.49 -11.78
C SER A 36 14.40 3.32 -11.79
N LEU A 37 13.66 4.11 -11.00
CA LEU A 37 12.21 3.97 -10.88
C LEU A 37 11.51 4.95 -11.82
N ASP A 38 10.79 4.41 -12.80
CA ASP A 38 9.88 5.22 -13.61
C ASP A 38 8.65 5.59 -12.76
N GLU A 39 8.65 6.82 -12.23
CA GLU A 39 7.56 7.34 -11.40
C GLU A 39 6.21 7.42 -12.14
N SER A 40 6.21 7.36 -13.48
CA SER A 40 4.97 7.30 -14.27
C SER A 40 4.30 5.93 -14.22
N LEU A 41 5.07 4.87 -13.95
CA LEU A 41 4.58 3.49 -13.88
C LEU A 41 4.56 2.94 -12.46
N LEU A 42 5.44 3.39 -11.56
CA LEU A 42 5.47 2.96 -10.16
C LEU A 42 5.25 4.13 -9.22
N LYS A 43 4.09 4.15 -8.56
CA LYS A 43 3.79 5.12 -7.51
C LYS A 43 3.90 4.48 -6.14
N LEU A 44 4.70 5.08 -5.26
CA LEU A 44 4.81 4.67 -3.87
C LEU A 44 3.88 5.54 -3.02
N VAL A 45 2.99 4.91 -2.26
CA VAL A 45 2.03 5.60 -1.39
C VAL A 45 2.10 5.00 0.00
N SER A 46 1.82 5.83 1.01
CA SER A 46 1.68 5.38 2.39
C SER A 46 0.30 5.68 2.95
N ILE A 47 -0.14 4.85 3.88
CA ILE A 47 -1.36 5.05 4.68
C ILE A 47 -1.04 4.78 6.17
N PRO A 48 -1.77 5.39 7.11
CA PRO A 48 -1.58 5.15 8.54
C PRO A 48 -1.98 3.72 8.91
N ASP A 49 -1.14 3.06 9.71
CA ASP A 49 -1.41 1.74 10.29
C ASP A 49 -2.06 1.81 11.69
N GLY A 50 -2.32 3.03 12.18
CA GLY A 50 -2.99 3.26 13.46
C GLY A 50 -2.06 3.37 14.68
N LEU A 51 -0.75 3.19 14.51
CA LEU A 51 0.23 3.29 15.59
C LEU A 51 1.11 4.54 15.46
N GLY A 52 1.56 5.07 16.60
CA GLY A 52 2.52 6.19 16.63
C GLY A 52 3.91 5.81 16.10
N PRO A 53 4.78 6.77 15.75
CA PRO A 53 6.13 6.49 15.23
C PRO A 53 7.09 5.83 16.24
N ASP A 54 6.89 6.08 17.55
CA ASP A 54 7.75 5.61 18.65
C ASP A 54 7.00 4.65 19.60
N ASP A 55 5.95 4.00 19.11
CA ASP A 55 5.11 3.12 19.93
C ASP A 55 5.82 1.78 20.19
N ASP A 56 6.15 1.49 21.45
CA ASP A 56 6.69 0.18 21.87
C ASP A 56 5.75 -0.97 21.48
N GLU A 57 4.45 -0.67 21.34
CA GLU A 57 3.38 -1.57 20.89
C GLU A 57 3.61 -2.12 19.47
N ARG A 58 4.41 -1.45 18.63
CA ARG A 58 4.78 -1.97 17.29
C ARG A 58 5.58 -3.26 17.35
N ASN A 59 6.27 -3.52 18.47
CA ASN A 59 7.02 -4.76 18.68
C ASN A 59 6.13 -5.89 19.22
N GLU A 60 4.88 -5.61 19.56
CA GLU A 60 3.90 -6.59 20.02
C GLU A 60 3.00 -7.00 18.82
N PRO A 61 3.18 -8.21 18.24
CA PRO A 61 2.52 -8.57 16.98
C PRO A 61 0.99 -8.50 17.04
N GLY A 62 0.39 -8.79 18.20
CA GLY A 62 -1.05 -8.70 18.40
C GLY A 62 -1.57 -7.27 18.26
N LYS A 63 -0.95 -6.31 18.97
CA LYS A 63 -1.36 -4.90 18.92
C LYS A 63 -1.15 -4.28 17.55
N LEU A 64 -0.03 -4.63 16.88
CA LEU A 64 0.21 -4.20 15.51
C LEU A 64 -0.89 -4.69 14.56
N LEU A 65 -1.27 -5.96 14.65
CA LEU A 65 -2.36 -6.50 13.84
C LEU A 65 -3.69 -5.80 14.16
N ASP A 66 -4.03 -5.61 15.43
CA ASP A 66 -5.28 -4.93 15.82
C ASP A 66 -5.35 -3.49 15.27
N ALA A 67 -4.26 -2.73 15.35
CA ALA A 67 -4.19 -1.37 14.80
C ALA A 67 -4.30 -1.36 13.27
N VAL A 68 -3.58 -2.25 12.60
CA VAL A 68 -3.62 -2.41 11.14
C VAL A 68 -5.03 -2.74 10.66
N PHE A 69 -5.68 -3.74 11.27
CA PHE A 69 -7.03 -4.19 10.88
C PHE A 69 -8.11 -3.16 11.20
N SER A 70 -7.91 -2.30 12.21
CA SER A 70 -8.86 -1.25 12.54
C SER A 70 -8.72 0.02 11.69
N THR A 71 -7.51 0.31 11.18
CA THR A 71 -7.19 1.60 10.55
C THR A 71 -6.97 1.51 9.04
N MET A 72 -6.15 0.56 8.57
CA MET A 72 -5.74 0.50 7.17
C MET A 72 -6.87 0.22 6.18
N PRO A 73 -7.89 -0.62 6.47
CA PRO A 73 -8.98 -0.88 5.53
C PRO A 73 -9.71 0.39 5.10
N ARG A 74 -10.14 1.22 6.07
CA ARG A 74 -10.86 2.46 5.79
C ARG A 74 -10.00 3.47 5.01
N THR A 75 -8.71 3.48 5.30
CA THR A 75 -7.79 4.40 4.62
C THR A 75 -7.47 3.93 3.20
N LEU A 76 -7.41 2.62 2.97
CA LEU A 76 -7.28 2.04 1.63
C LEU A 76 -8.54 2.29 0.79
N GLU A 77 -9.74 2.11 1.36
CA GLU A 77 -11.02 2.43 0.72
C GLU A 77 -11.00 3.88 0.20
N LYS A 78 -10.68 4.84 1.07
CA LYS A 78 -10.58 6.25 0.70
C LYS A 78 -9.52 6.51 -0.38
N LEU A 79 -8.36 5.86 -0.30
CA LEU A 79 -7.31 6.00 -1.32
C LEU A 79 -7.81 5.54 -2.70
N ILE A 80 -8.52 4.40 -2.75
CA ILE A 80 -9.09 3.87 -4.00
C ILE A 80 -10.14 4.84 -4.56
N GLU A 81 -11.03 5.35 -3.72
CA GLU A 81 -12.04 6.36 -4.10
C GLU A 81 -11.37 7.61 -4.69
N ASP A 82 -10.38 8.18 -3.99
CA ASP A 82 -9.64 9.36 -4.44
C ASP A 82 -8.94 9.13 -5.80
N ILE A 83 -8.45 7.91 -6.05
CA ILE A 83 -7.84 7.54 -7.33
C ILE A 83 -8.90 7.48 -8.44
N HIS A 84 -10.04 6.84 -8.19
CA HIS A 84 -11.12 6.74 -9.17
C HIS A 84 -11.75 8.10 -9.48
N MET A 85 -11.89 8.99 -8.49
CA MET A 85 -12.44 10.34 -8.68
C MET A 85 -11.57 11.23 -9.58
N LYS A 86 -10.26 11.02 -9.60
CA LYS A 86 -9.34 11.77 -10.48
C LYS A 86 -9.47 11.39 -11.95
N GLY A 87 -10.22 10.33 -12.29
CA GLY A 87 -10.62 10.00 -13.66
C GLY A 87 -9.52 9.44 -14.58
N ASP A 88 -8.25 9.68 -14.27
CA ASP A 88 -7.14 9.28 -15.15
C ASP A 88 -6.84 7.78 -15.10
N HIS A 89 -7.09 7.11 -13.96
CA HIS A 89 -6.68 5.72 -13.75
C HIS A 89 -7.71 4.92 -12.94
N LYS A 90 -8.30 3.90 -13.57
CA LYS A 90 -9.08 2.88 -12.86
C LYS A 90 -8.16 1.75 -12.39
N ILE A 91 -8.25 1.40 -11.11
CA ILE A 91 -7.55 0.23 -10.57
C ILE A 91 -8.19 -1.03 -11.18
N GLY A 92 -7.36 -1.96 -11.69
CA GLY A 92 -7.84 -3.20 -12.31
C GLY A 92 -7.87 -4.40 -11.37
N PHE A 93 -6.90 -4.48 -10.46
CA PHE A 93 -6.75 -5.58 -9.51
C PHE A 93 -5.95 -5.10 -8.28
N ILE A 94 -6.06 -5.86 -7.19
CA ILE A 94 -5.32 -5.64 -5.94
C ILE A 94 -4.51 -6.91 -5.67
N VAL A 95 -3.23 -6.74 -5.35
CA VAL A 95 -2.37 -7.81 -4.83
C VAL A 95 -2.00 -7.43 -3.40
N ALA A 96 -2.25 -8.33 -2.46
CA ALA A 96 -2.02 -8.09 -1.04
C ALA A 96 -1.11 -9.17 -0.44
N ASP A 97 -0.30 -8.77 0.55
CA ASP A 97 0.40 -9.70 1.43
C ASP A 97 -0.62 -10.50 2.26
N LEU A 98 -0.30 -11.74 2.61
CA LEU A 98 -1.16 -12.60 3.42
C LEU A 98 -1.51 -11.97 4.77
N ALA A 99 -0.58 -11.24 5.39
CA ALA A 99 -0.83 -10.51 6.63
C ALA A 99 -1.85 -9.36 6.47
N MET A 100 -2.10 -8.94 5.23
CA MET A 100 -3.03 -7.87 4.86
C MET A 100 -4.34 -8.43 4.29
N VAL A 101 -4.82 -9.57 4.82
CA VAL A 101 -6.05 -10.24 4.35
C VAL A 101 -7.29 -9.32 4.36
N TRP A 102 -7.31 -8.30 5.21
CA TRP A 102 -8.36 -7.27 5.22
C TRP A 102 -8.48 -6.51 3.89
N ALA A 103 -7.44 -6.49 3.06
CA ALA A 103 -7.47 -5.86 1.74
C ALA A 103 -8.46 -6.57 0.81
N PHE A 104 -8.75 -7.86 1.01
CA PHE A 104 -9.79 -8.58 0.26
C PHE A 104 -11.20 -8.09 0.59
N GLU A 105 -11.46 -7.70 1.85
CA GLU A 105 -12.74 -7.12 2.24
C GLU A 105 -12.96 -5.78 1.52
N VAL A 106 -11.94 -4.93 1.50
CA VAL A 106 -11.94 -3.66 0.75
C VAL A 106 -12.14 -3.94 -0.74
N ALA A 107 -11.40 -4.90 -1.30
CA ALA A 107 -11.51 -5.28 -2.71
C ALA A 107 -12.94 -5.71 -3.07
N SER A 108 -13.57 -6.53 -2.22
CA SER A 108 -14.95 -6.98 -2.40
C SER A 108 -15.95 -5.82 -2.35
N LYS A 109 -15.80 -4.88 -1.41
CA LYS A 109 -16.67 -3.70 -1.30
C LYS A 109 -16.59 -2.81 -2.54
N MET A 110 -15.39 -2.69 -3.10
CA MET A 110 -15.11 -1.86 -4.27
C MET A 110 -15.32 -2.61 -5.61
N ALA A 111 -15.95 -3.80 -5.56
CA ALA A 111 -16.28 -4.64 -6.72
C ALA A 111 -15.08 -5.03 -7.59
N PHE A 112 -13.90 -5.23 -6.99
CA PHE A 112 -12.79 -5.89 -7.66
C PHE A 112 -13.07 -7.40 -7.74
N LEU A 113 -12.64 -8.06 -8.82
CA LEU A 113 -12.68 -9.51 -8.93
C LEU A 113 -11.67 -10.10 -7.92
N ALA A 114 -12.17 -10.97 -7.04
CA ALA A 114 -11.36 -11.73 -6.08
C ALA A 114 -10.78 -12.99 -6.72
#